data_AF-A0A3D3JDY1-F1
#
_entry.id   AF-A0A3D3JDY1-F1
#
_cell.length_a   1.000
_cell.length_b   1.000
_cell.length_c   1.000
_cell.angle_alpha   90.00
_cell.angle_beta   90.00
_cell.angle_gamma   90.00
#
_symmetry.space_group_name_H-M   'P 1'
#
loop_
_entity.id
_entity.type
_entity.pdbx_description
1 polymer ?
#
loop_
_entity_poly.entity_id
_entity_poly.type
_entity_poly.pdbx_seq_one_letter_code
_entity_poly.pdbx_strand_id
1 'polypeptide(L)'
;MHSLFASLCCAVLFVTLTSDLAAQQRLTDSVAPVIRRVYFDRRDVFDERHDDWFFLASWANALHTLTREYILEDELLFDEEEDLDTTLVIETERNLRRTGLFANVTTIVDTVSPGVVDVTLRTQDRFSLRPAILFGTGGGITNLGGKLEEMNLAGTATQVLVQG
;
A
#
# COMPACT_ATOMS: atom_id res chain seq x y z
N MET A 1 33.01 -58.78 -9.56
CA MET A 1 31.76 -58.13 -9.13
C MET A 1 31.98 -56.65 -8.78
N HIS A 2 32.70 -55.87 -9.62
CA HIS A 2 33.06 -54.46 -9.29
C HIS A 2 32.68 -53.44 -10.37
N SER A 3 32.00 -53.84 -11.45
CA SER A 3 31.71 -52.99 -12.61
C SER A 3 30.26 -52.50 -12.71
N LEU A 4 29.35 -52.95 -11.84
CA LEU A 4 27.93 -52.59 -11.90
C LEU A 4 27.54 -51.36 -11.04
N PHE A 5 28.34 -51.00 -10.04
CA PHE A 5 28.01 -49.89 -9.13
C PHE A 5 28.36 -48.50 -9.67
N ALA A 6 29.35 -48.36 -10.54
CA ALA A 6 29.72 -47.07 -11.12
C ALA A 6 28.68 -46.55 -12.14
N SER A 7 28.04 -47.46 -12.89
CA SER A 7 27.04 -47.10 -13.91
C SER A 7 25.72 -46.63 -13.31
N LEU A 8 25.35 -47.13 -12.13
CA LEU A 8 24.11 -46.74 -11.44
C LEU A 8 24.24 -45.35 -10.79
N CYS A 9 25.45 -44.97 -10.35
CA CYS A 9 25.72 -43.67 -9.74
C CYS A 9 25.66 -42.52 -10.76
N CYS A 10 26.14 -42.72 -12.00
CA CYS A 10 26.03 -41.73 -13.07
C CYS A 10 24.59 -41.48 -13.54
N ALA A 11 23.75 -42.52 -13.59
CA ALA A 11 22.36 -42.38 -14.04
C ALA A 11 21.49 -41.60 -13.04
N VAL A 12 21.70 -41.81 -11.73
CA VAL A 12 20.97 -41.08 -10.68
C VAL A 12 21.40 -39.61 -10.61
N LEU A 13 22.69 -39.31 -10.81
CA LEU A 13 23.20 -37.94 -10.82
C LEU A 13 22.69 -37.12 -12.03
N PHE A 14 22.43 -37.77 -13.16
CA PHE A 14 21.85 -37.13 -14.35
C PHE A 14 20.35 -36.82 -14.17
N VAL A 15 19.59 -37.72 -13.54
CA VAL A 15 18.15 -37.54 -13.34
C VAL A 15 17.85 -36.37 -12.39
N THR A 16 18.62 -36.20 -11.30
CA THR A 16 18.43 -35.09 -10.36
C THR A 16 18.78 -33.72 -10.96
N LEU A 17 19.81 -33.64 -11.81
CA LEU A 17 20.17 -32.39 -12.50
C LEU A 17 19.06 -31.92 -13.46
N THR A 18 18.37 -32.85 -14.12
CA THR A 18 17.30 -32.51 -15.08
C THR A 18 16.01 -32.04 -14.39
N SER A 19 15.68 -32.57 -13.21
CA SER A 19 14.55 -32.09 -12.43
C SER A 19 14.77 -30.68 -11.88
N ASP A 20 15.99 -30.38 -11.43
CA ASP A 20 16.37 -29.03 -11.01
C ASP A 20 16.32 -28.06 -12.18
N LEU A 21 16.82 -28.45 -13.36
CA LEU A 21 16.79 -27.58 -14.53
C LEU A 21 15.36 -27.31 -15.02
N ALA A 22 14.47 -28.30 -15.01
CA ALA A 22 13.06 -28.14 -15.39
C ALA A 22 12.27 -27.32 -14.36
N ALA A 23 12.56 -27.47 -13.06
CA ALA A 23 12.00 -26.62 -12.01
C ALA A 23 12.49 -25.18 -12.14
N GLN A 24 13.78 -24.99 -12.45
CA GLN A 24 14.39 -23.68 -12.67
C GLN A 24 13.89 -23.03 -13.97
N GLN A 25 13.57 -23.82 -15.00
CA GLN A 25 12.91 -23.34 -16.22
C GLN A 25 11.45 -22.93 -15.95
N ARG A 26 10.68 -23.68 -15.17
CA ARG A 26 9.31 -23.28 -14.78
C ARG A 26 9.24 -21.99 -13.97
N LEU A 27 10.29 -21.69 -13.19
CA LEU A 27 10.42 -20.42 -12.46
C LEU A 27 10.80 -19.24 -13.37
N THR A 28 11.32 -19.50 -14.57
CA THR A 28 11.70 -18.47 -15.55
C THR A 28 10.70 -18.32 -16.71
N ASP A 29 9.86 -19.32 -16.94
CA ASP A 29 8.77 -19.34 -17.94
C ASP A 29 7.39 -18.92 -17.39
N SER A 30 7.27 -18.58 -16.10
CA SER A 30 6.03 -18.01 -15.59
C SER A 30 5.88 -16.59 -16.12
N VAL A 31 5.21 -16.46 -17.26
CA VAL A 31 4.76 -15.16 -17.81
C VAL A 31 4.09 -14.39 -16.68
N ALA A 32 4.51 -13.15 -16.47
CA ALA A 32 3.89 -12.27 -15.48
C ALA A 32 2.38 -12.20 -15.78
N PRO A 33 1.50 -12.33 -14.78
CA PRO A 33 0.08 -12.27 -15.04
C PRO A 33 -0.32 -10.85 -15.45
N VAL A 34 -1.26 -10.73 -16.37
CA VAL A 34 -1.79 -9.43 -16.82
C VAL A 34 -2.80 -8.91 -15.81
N ILE A 35 -2.69 -7.62 -15.49
CA ILE A 35 -3.65 -6.90 -14.65
C ILE A 35 -4.91 -6.68 -15.48
N ARG A 36 -6.03 -7.25 -15.07
CA ARG A 36 -7.31 -7.04 -15.75
C ARG A 36 -7.99 -5.78 -15.28
N ARG A 37 -8.00 -5.57 -13.95
CA ARG A 37 -8.66 -4.43 -13.31
C ARG A 37 -7.94 -3.99 -12.05
N VAL A 38 -8.02 -2.69 -11.79
CA VAL A 38 -7.59 -2.07 -10.54
C VAL A 38 -8.82 -1.52 -9.80
N TYR A 39 -8.98 -1.90 -8.53
CA TYR A 39 -10.04 -1.40 -7.65
C TYR A 39 -9.44 -0.62 -6.49
N PHE A 40 -10.14 0.43 -6.05
CA PHE A 40 -9.78 1.21 -4.87
C PHE A 40 -10.74 0.95 -3.71
N ASP A 41 -10.23 0.37 -2.61
CA ASP A 41 -10.95 0.22 -1.34
C ASP A 41 -10.50 1.34 -0.39
N ARG A 42 -11.20 2.47 -0.45
CA ARG A 42 -10.92 3.66 0.37
C ARG A 42 -11.73 3.63 1.66
N ARG A 43 -11.05 3.64 2.80
CA ARG A 43 -11.68 3.59 4.13
C ARG A 43 -11.43 4.86 4.94
N ASP A 44 -12.42 5.21 5.73
CA ASP A 44 -12.35 6.31 6.70
C ASP A 44 -11.31 6.03 7.81
N VAL A 45 -11.07 7.02 8.66
CA VAL A 45 -10.12 6.94 9.78
C VAL A 45 -10.42 5.75 10.67
N PHE A 46 -11.69 5.55 11.01
CA PHE A 46 -12.14 4.41 11.81
C PHE A 46 -13.11 3.52 11.01
N ASP A 47 -12.85 2.21 11.02
CA ASP A 47 -13.72 1.19 10.41
C ASP A 47 -14.66 0.65 11.49
N GLU A 48 -15.96 0.95 11.37
CA GLU A 48 -17.02 0.57 12.34
C GLU A 48 -17.16 -0.96 12.56
N ARG A 49 -16.44 -1.77 11.79
CA ARG A 49 -16.40 -3.23 11.92
C ARG A 49 -15.57 -3.73 13.12
N HIS A 50 -14.84 -2.85 13.80
CA HIS A 50 -14.17 -3.14 15.07
C HIS A 50 -14.79 -2.26 16.17
N ASP A 51 -15.19 -2.90 17.28
CA ASP A 51 -15.75 -2.27 18.49
C ASP A 51 -14.68 -1.44 19.22
N ASP A 52 -14.25 -0.32 18.63
CA ASP A 52 -13.36 0.61 19.31
C ASP A 52 -14.17 1.65 20.10
N TRP A 53 -13.98 1.59 21.41
CA TRP A 53 -14.65 2.37 22.46
C TRP A 53 -14.21 3.84 22.48
N PHE A 54 -14.28 4.56 21.37
CA PHE A 54 -13.96 5.99 21.31
C PHE A 54 -15.15 6.81 20.86
N PHE A 55 -15.76 7.52 21.81
CA PHE A 55 -16.73 8.58 21.51
C PHE A 55 -16.15 9.67 20.59
N LEU A 56 -14.82 9.78 20.44
CA LEU A 56 -14.17 10.65 19.45
C LEU A 56 -14.13 10.07 18.03
N ALA A 57 -14.30 8.76 17.83
CA ALA A 57 -14.22 8.15 16.50
C ALA A 57 -15.30 8.73 15.57
N SER A 58 -16.53 8.87 16.08
CA SER A 58 -17.64 9.47 15.34
C SER A 58 -17.42 10.95 15.04
N TRP A 59 -16.75 11.69 15.93
CA TRP A 59 -16.38 13.09 15.67
C TRP A 59 -15.26 13.22 14.64
N ALA A 60 -14.28 12.32 14.69
CA ALA A 60 -13.20 12.27 13.72
C ALA A 60 -13.76 11.98 12.33
N ASN A 61 -14.55 10.92 12.15
CA ASN A 61 -15.17 10.60 10.86
C ASN A 61 -16.13 11.73 10.40
N ALA A 62 -16.87 12.37 11.31
CA ALA A 62 -17.76 13.48 10.94
C ALA A 62 -17.02 14.74 10.45
N LEU A 63 -15.80 14.98 10.94
CA LEU A 63 -14.95 16.10 10.51
C LEU A 63 -14.03 15.72 9.35
N HIS A 64 -13.79 14.43 9.15
CA HIS A 64 -12.91 13.91 8.11
C HIS A 64 -13.58 13.98 6.75
N THR A 65 -12.78 14.23 5.71
CA THR A 65 -13.20 14.03 4.33
C THR A 65 -12.34 12.94 3.74
N LEU A 66 -12.99 11.87 3.27
CA LEU A 66 -12.31 10.76 2.61
C LEU A 66 -11.44 11.25 1.46
N THR A 67 -10.18 10.81 1.43
CA THR A 67 -9.23 11.11 0.35
C THR A 67 -9.82 10.70 -1.00
N ARG A 68 -9.71 11.59 -1.99
CA ARG A 68 -10.28 11.36 -3.32
C ARG A 68 -9.49 10.30 -4.07
N GLU A 69 -10.20 9.57 -4.92
CA GLU A 69 -9.66 8.45 -5.69
C GLU A 69 -8.51 8.86 -6.60
N TYR A 70 -8.59 10.03 -7.24
CA TYR A 70 -7.51 10.54 -8.09
C TYR A 70 -6.17 10.70 -7.35
N ILE A 71 -6.17 10.89 -6.03
CA ILE A 71 -4.94 10.94 -5.23
C ILE A 71 -4.25 9.57 -5.21
N LEU A 72 -5.03 8.49 -5.26
CA LEU A 72 -4.49 7.14 -5.35
C LEU A 72 -4.04 6.86 -6.79
N GLU A 73 -4.81 7.31 -7.78
CA GLU A 73 -4.46 7.20 -9.21
C GLU A 73 -3.13 7.91 -9.54
N ASP A 74 -2.92 9.12 -9.01
CA ASP A 74 -1.70 9.91 -9.24
C ASP A 74 -0.42 9.22 -8.72
N GLU A 75 -0.55 8.27 -7.79
CA GLU A 75 0.57 7.53 -7.20
C GLU A 75 0.71 6.09 -7.74
N LEU A 76 -0.24 5.61 -8.56
CA LEU A 76 -0.16 4.32 -9.21
C LEU A 76 1.00 4.28 -10.21
N LEU A 77 1.79 3.21 -10.14
CA LEU A 77 2.93 2.99 -11.04
C LEU A 77 2.67 1.86 -12.03
N PHE A 78 1.44 1.37 -12.12
CA PHE A 78 1.00 0.31 -13.01
C PHE A 78 -0.44 0.60 -13.43
N ASP A 79 -0.85 0.07 -14.58
CA ASP A 79 -2.19 0.26 -15.13
C ASP A 79 -2.87 -1.09 -15.44
N GLU A 80 -4.17 -1.02 -15.75
CA GLU A 80 -4.89 -2.14 -16.35
C GLU A 80 -4.26 -2.53 -17.69
N GLU A 81 -4.39 -3.80 -18.06
CA GLU A 81 -3.85 -4.39 -19.29
C GLU A 81 -2.31 -4.52 -19.35
N GLU A 82 -1.60 -4.16 -18.27
CA GLU A 82 -0.14 -4.34 -18.14
C GLU A 82 0.24 -5.65 -17.44
N ASP A 83 1.47 -6.11 -17.65
CA ASP A 83 2.06 -7.21 -16.88
C ASP A 83 2.26 -6.80 -15.42
N LEU A 84 1.84 -7.63 -14.47
CA LEU A 84 1.99 -7.36 -13.05
C LEU A 84 3.48 -7.35 -12.65
N ASP A 85 4.02 -6.16 -12.36
CA ASP A 85 5.30 -6.00 -11.69
C ASP A 85 5.10 -5.75 -10.19
N THR A 86 5.52 -6.72 -9.38
CA THR A 86 5.42 -6.64 -7.91
C THR A 86 6.25 -5.47 -7.34
N THR A 87 7.31 -5.07 -8.03
CA THR A 87 8.15 -3.92 -7.64
C THR A 87 7.36 -2.63 -7.75
N LEU A 88 6.61 -2.44 -8.84
CA LEU A 88 5.76 -1.26 -9.04
C LEU A 88 4.60 -1.21 -8.04
N VAL A 89 4.05 -2.37 -7.68
CA VAL A 89 3.06 -2.48 -6.59
C VAL A 89 3.66 -1.99 -5.26
N ILE A 90 4.84 -2.50 -4.88
CA ILE A 90 5.50 -2.11 -3.62
C ILE A 90 5.86 -0.62 -3.61
N GLU A 91 6.38 -0.08 -4.72
CA GLU A 91 6.71 1.35 -4.80
C GLU A 91 5.46 2.24 -4.84
N THR A 92 4.35 1.81 -5.45
CA THR A 92 3.05 2.50 -5.36
C THR A 92 2.63 2.64 -3.90
N GLU A 93 2.63 1.54 -3.14
CA GLU A 93 2.29 1.60 -1.72
C GLU A 93 3.27 2.48 -0.93
N ARG A 94 4.55 2.47 -1.30
CA ARG A 94 5.58 3.31 -0.67
C ARG A 94 5.32 4.78 -0.94
N ASN A 95 4.95 5.14 -2.16
CA ASN A 95 4.60 6.50 -2.55
C ASN A 95 3.36 7.00 -1.79
N LEU A 96 2.28 6.21 -1.77
CA LEU A 96 1.08 6.51 -1.00
C LEU A 96 1.38 6.72 0.48
N ARG A 97 2.22 5.88 1.10
CA ARG A 97 2.65 6.08 2.51
C ARG A 97 3.43 7.37 2.72
N ARG A 98 4.21 7.84 1.73
CA ARG A 98 4.97 9.11 1.82
C ARG A 98 4.09 10.35 1.78
N THR A 99 2.88 10.28 1.24
CA THR A 99 1.91 11.39 1.29
C THR A 99 1.55 11.78 2.73
N GLY A 100 1.64 10.82 3.66
CA GLY A 100 1.23 11.00 5.06
C GLY A 100 -0.28 11.06 5.29
N LEU A 101 -1.09 10.85 4.24
CA LEU A 101 -2.56 10.89 4.29
C LEU A 101 -3.17 9.61 4.86
N PHE A 102 -2.45 8.49 4.75
CA PHE A 102 -2.98 7.18 5.10
C PHE A 102 -2.36 6.62 6.38
N ALA A 103 -3.18 5.97 7.21
CA ALA A 103 -2.76 5.15 8.34
C ALA A 103 -2.32 3.75 7.88
N ASN A 104 -2.99 3.19 6.86
CA ASN A 104 -2.66 1.92 6.25
C ASN A 104 -2.78 2.00 4.72
N VAL A 105 -1.87 1.32 4.03
CA VAL A 105 -1.91 1.09 2.58
C VAL A 105 -1.51 -0.36 2.35
N THR A 106 -2.34 -1.13 1.64
CA THR A 106 -2.09 -2.54 1.31
C THR A 106 -2.69 -2.85 -0.06
N THR A 107 -1.95 -3.58 -0.87
CA THR A 107 -2.43 -4.11 -2.16
C THR A 107 -2.77 -5.60 -2.02
N ILE A 108 -3.90 -5.99 -2.60
CA ILE A 108 -4.37 -7.36 -2.67
C ILE A 108 -4.40 -7.76 -4.14
N VAL A 109 -3.80 -8.89 -4.47
CA VAL A 109 -3.77 -9.43 -5.84
C VAL A 109 -4.53 -10.74 -5.86
N ASP A 110 -5.62 -10.77 -6.63
CA ASP A 110 -6.52 -11.92 -6.73
C ASP A 110 -6.43 -12.53 -8.14
N THR A 111 -6.06 -13.81 -8.23
CA THR A 111 -6.03 -14.53 -9.52
C THR A 111 -7.44 -14.84 -9.98
N VAL A 112 -7.86 -14.27 -11.11
CA VAL A 112 -9.21 -14.46 -11.68
C VAL A 112 -9.22 -15.63 -12.67
N SER A 113 -8.15 -15.79 -13.44
CA SER A 113 -7.95 -16.92 -14.36
C SER A 113 -6.44 -17.15 -14.58
N PRO A 114 -6.00 -18.25 -15.22
CA PRO A 114 -4.58 -18.48 -15.46
C PRO A 114 -3.93 -17.30 -16.20
N GLY A 115 -2.90 -16.69 -15.59
CA GLY A 115 -2.18 -15.54 -16.15
C GLY A 115 -2.93 -14.21 -16.10
N VAL A 116 -4.03 -14.10 -15.35
CA VAL A 116 -4.81 -12.85 -15.24
C VAL A 116 -5.20 -12.60 -13.78
N VAL A 117 -4.97 -11.37 -13.32
CA VAL A 117 -5.22 -10.95 -11.93
C VAL A 117 -6.08 -9.70 -11.87
N ASP A 118 -6.81 -9.55 -10.78
CA ASP A 118 -7.37 -8.27 -10.33
C ASP A 118 -6.51 -7.73 -9.18
N VAL A 119 -6.34 -6.43 -9.14
CA VAL A 119 -5.58 -5.75 -8.09
C VAL A 119 -6.52 -4.84 -7.31
N THR A 120 -6.53 -4.97 -5.98
CA THR A 120 -7.28 -4.06 -5.09
C THR A 120 -6.28 -3.27 -4.24
N LEU A 121 -6.23 -1.96 -4.45
CA LEU A 121 -5.48 -1.04 -3.60
C LEU A 121 -6.38 -0.59 -2.44
N ARG A 122 -6.07 -1.07 -1.24
CA ARG A 122 -6.78 -0.72 -0.01
C ARG A 122 -6.03 0.36 0.75
N THR A 123 -6.75 1.41 1.11
CA THR A 123 -6.23 2.51 1.94
C THR A 123 -7.14 2.75 3.13
N GLN A 124 -6.54 3.15 4.25
CA GLN A 124 -7.24 3.65 5.41
C GLN A 124 -6.71 5.04 5.71
N ASP A 125 -7.57 6.04 5.70
CA ASP A 125 -7.19 7.43 5.93
C ASP A 125 -6.69 7.66 7.36
N ARG A 126 -5.83 8.66 7.51
CA ARG A 126 -5.46 9.24 8.80
C ARG A 126 -6.29 10.49 9.03
N PHE A 127 -6.70 10.73 10.28
CA PHE A 127 -7.30 12.01 10.65
C PHE A 127 -6.33 13.17 10.41
N SER A 128 -6.79 14.18 9.65
CA SER A 128 -5.93 15.22 9.07
C SER A 128 -6.00 16.58 9.77
N LEU A 129 -7.05 16.85 10.57
CA LEU A 129 -7.23 18.12 11.28
C LEU A 129 -6.42 18.17 12.59
N ARG A 130 -5.60 19.22 12.74
CA ARG A 130 -4.61 19.36 13.83
C ARG A 130 -4.67 20.76 14.47
N PRO A 131 -5.44 20.93 15.55
CA PRO A 131 -5.40 22.15 16.36
C PRO A 131 -4.19 22.16 17.30
N ALA A 132 -3.61 23.35 17.55
CA ALA A 132 -2.56 23.56 18.54
C ALA A 132 -2.63 24.95 19.18
N ILE A 133 -2.20 25.05 20.44
CA ILE A 133 -2.01 26.32 21.15
C ILE A 133 -0.54 26.73 21.02
N LEU A 134 -0.30 28.00 20.74
CA LEU A 134 1.04 28.59 20.63
C LEU A 134 1.31 29.44 21.87
N PHE A 135 2.42 29.20 22.56
CA PHE A 135 2.82 29.94 23.76
C PHE A 135 4.31 30.28 23.70
N GLY A 136 4.68 31.52 24.03
CA GLY A 136 6.07 31.96 24.07
C GLY A 136 6.31 33.10 25.05
N THR A 137 7.46 33.08 25.72
CA THR A 137 7.90 34.14 26.65
C THR A 137 9.33 34.56 26.34
N GLY A 138 9.61 35.87 26.42
CA GLY A 138 10.95 36.42 26.17
C GLY A 138 10.99 37.94 26.36
N GLY A 139 12.08 38.45 26.93
CA GLY A 139 12.26 39.90 27.12
C GLY A 139 11.21 40.59 28.01
N GLY A 140 10.54 39.83 28.89
CA GLY A 140 9.44 40.33 29.73
C GLY A 140 8.06 40.38 29.06
N ILE A 141 7.92 39.88 27.84
CA ILE A 141 6.66 39.82 27.08
C ILE A 141 6.16 38.37 27.02
N THR A 142 4.84 38.19 27.10
CA THR A 142 4.14 36.90 26.93
C THR A 142 3.27 36.96 25.68
N ASN A 143 3.42 35.96 24.80
CA ASN A 143 2.59 35.78 23.61
C ASN A 143 1.76 34.50 23.74
N LEU A 144 0.49 34.60 23.38
CA LEU A 144 -0.47 33.49 23.30
C LEU A 144 -1.15 33.54 21.93
N GLY A 145 -1.22 32.40 21.25
CA GLY A 145 -1.87 32.26 19.96
C GLY A 145 -2.41 30.85 19.74
N GLY A 146 -2.95 30.61 18.56
CA GLY A 146 -3.48 29.33 18.11
C GLY A 146 -3.03 28.98 16.71
N LYS A 147 -3.10 27.69 16.40
CA LYS A 147 -2.81 27.12 15.08
C LYS A 147 -3.86 26.08 14.74
N LEU A 148 -4.34 26.10 13.51
CA LEU A 148 -5.18 25.05 12.94
C LEU A 148 -4.56 24.63 11.61
N GLU A 149 -4.33 23.33 11.48
CA GLU A 149 -3.70 22.72 10.32
C GLU A 149 -4.60 21.61 9.78
N GLU A 150 -4.94 21.66 8.50
CA GLU A 150 -5.69 20.64 7.77
C GLU A 150 -4.77 20.09 6.68
N MET A 151 -4.55 18.78 6.64
CA MET A 151 -3.61 18.13 5.70
C MET A 151 -4.28 17.59 4.43
N ASN A 152 -5.60 17.39 4.45
CA ASN A 152 -6.37 16.74 3.41
C ASN A 152 -7.66 17.52 3.10
N LEU A 153 -7.54 18.84 2.88
CA LEU A 153 -8.70 19.70 2.70
C LEU A 153 -9.63 19.15 1.62
N ALA A 154 -10.88 18.86 1.99
CA ALA A 154 -11.90 18.30 1.10
C ALA A 154 -11.47 17.02 0.36
N GLY A 155 -10.55 16.23 0.95
CA GLY A 155 -10.03 14.98 0.39
C GLY A 155 -9.03 15.16 -0.75
N THR A 156 -8.49 16.38 -0.95
CA THR A 156 -7.68 16.73 -2.14
C THR A 156 -6.18 16.66 -1.92
N ALA A 157 -5.70 16.15 -0.78
CA ALA A 157 -4.31 16.26 -0.34
C ALA A 157 -3.79 17.71 -0.22
N THR A 158 -4.68 18.71 -0.18
CA THR A 158 -4.29 20.11 0.01
C THR A 158 -4.09 20.41 1.50
N GLN A 159 -2.92 20.95 1.83
CA GLN A 159 -2.60 21.41 3.19
C GLN A 159 -2.95 22.89 3.38
N VAL A 160 -3.69 23.20 4.44
CA VAL A 160 -4.01 24.57 4.85
C VAL A 160 -3.59 24.78 6.31
N LEU A 161 -2.91 25.89 6.55
CA LEU A 161 -2.48 26.32 7.88
C LEU A 161 -3.01 27.71 8.18
N VAL A 162 -3.68 27.86 9.32
CA VAL A 162 -4.10 29.16 9.86
C VAL A 162 -3.50 29.29 11.26
N GLN A 163 -2.86 30.42 11.55
CA GLN A 163 -2.32 30.72 12.88
C GLN A 163 -2.49 32.21 13.20
N GLY A 164 -2.60 32.53 14.48
CA GLY A 164 -2.78 33.90 14.98
C GLY A 164 -2.65 34.00 16.47
#